data_AF-A0A661VVW6-F1
#
_entry.id   AF-A0A661VVW6-F1
#
_cell.length_a   1.000
_cell.length_b   1.000
_cell.length_c   1.000
_cell.angle_alpha   90.00
_cell.angle_beta   90.00
_cell.angle_gamma   90.00
#
_symmetry.space_group_name_H-M   'P 1'
#
loop_
_entity.id
_entity.type
_entity.pdbx_description
1 polymer ?
#
loop_
_entity_poly.entity_id
_entity_poly.type
_entity_poly.pdbx_seq_one_letter_code
_entity_poly.pdbx_strand_id
1 'polypeptide(L)'
;MSKLVTDATGNDLTYRIIGAAMAVHNFIGPGYKEEVYERALAAELRDRGIGVERQFRVEVVYDGAPVGLFYLDLFVERTVVVEVKAFAHQLTNDERAQVINYLKATQAPVALVFNFGRRRLDWIRVFPGRDGPIMRVGRDDVRKSGRRNTTPPEYIPLSKRAAPE
;
A
#
# COMPACT_ATOMS: atom_id res chain seq x y z
N MET A 1 19.87 -19.32 -17.22
CA MET A 1 19.07 -18.64 -16.19
C MET A 1 17.61 -18.94 -16.45
N SER A 2 16.90 -19.58 -15.51
CA SER A 2 15.45 -19.71 -15.60
C SER A 2 14.83 -18.32 -15.63
N LYS A 3 13.87 -18.09 -16.54
CA LYS A 3 13.14 -16.84 -16.60
C LYS A 3 12.38 -16.71 -15.27
N LEU A 4 12.66 -15.66 -14.50
CA LEU A 4 11.91 -15.37 -13.28
C LEU A 4 10.43 -15.20 -13.64
N VAL A 5 9.54 -15.62 -12.74
CA VAL A 5 8.09 -15.47 -12.93
C VAL A 5 7.77 -14.00 -13.08
N THR A 6 7.17 -13.64 -14.21
CA THR A 6 6.62 -12.30 -14.46
C THR A 6 5.46 -12.04 -13.49
N ASP A 7 5.57 -11.02 -12.65
CA ASP A 7 4.51 -10.62 -11.72
C ASP A 7 3.58 -9.56 -12.33
N ALA A 8 2.67 -8.99 -11.54
CA ALA A 8 1.70 -7.98 -12.00
C ALA A 8 2.31 -6.69 -12.55
N THR A 9 3.62 -6.46 -12.35
CA THR A 9 4.38 -5.36 -12.95
C THR A 9 4.87 -5.67 -14.37
N GLY A 10 4.64 -6.90 -14.87
CA GLY A 10 5.14 -7.33 -16.17
C GLY A 10 6.63 -7.71 -16.17
N ASN A 11 7.29 -7.78 -15.01
CA ASN A 11 8.68 -8.21 -14.85
C ASN A 11 8.91 -8.89 -13.47
N ASP A 12 10.16 -8.96 -13.02
CA ASP A 12 10.59 -9.58 -11.75
C ASP A 12 10.79 -8.57 -10.60
N LEU A 13 10.28 -7.34 -10.74
CA LEU A 13 10.54 -6.23 -9.83
C LEU A 13 10.12 -6.56 -8.39
N THR A 14 8.94 -7.15 -8.15
CA THR A 14 8.56 -7.46 -6.77
C THR A 14 9.45 -8.52 -6.16
N TYR A 15 9.95 -9.48 -6.96
CA TYR A 15 10.93 -10.47 -6.49
C TYR A 15 12.24 -9.79 -6.08
N ARG A 16 12.74 -8.85 -6.88
CA ARG A 16 13.95 -8.07 -6.58
C ARG A 16 13.78 -7.22 -5.31
N ILE A 17 12.61 -6.59 -5.13
CA ILE A 17 12.29 -5.80 -3.93
C ILE A 17 12.24 -6.70 -2.69
N ILE A 18 11.59 -7.86 -2.76
CA ILE A 18 11.56 -8.83 -1.65
C ILE A 18 12.98 -9.29 -1.29
N GLY A 19 13.82 -9.56 -2.30
CA GLY A 19 15.23 -9.89 -2.09
C GLY A 19 16.03 -8.79 -1.39
N ALA A 20 15.76 -7.52 -1.72
CA ALA A 20 16.35 -6.37 -1.04
C ALA A 20 15.89 -6.27 0.42
N ALA A 21 14.58 -6.42 0.68
CA ALA A 21 14.04 -6.42 2.03
C ALA A 21 14.60 -7.56 2.90
N MET A 22 14.81 -8.74 2.31
CA MET A 22 15.48 -9.86 2.99
C MET A 22 16.93 -9.53 3.35
N ALA A 23 17.69 -8.91 2.44
CA ALA A 23 19.06 -8.49 2.71
C ALA A 23 19.13 -7.49 3.88
N VAL A 24 18.26 -6.48 3.86
CA VAL A 24 18.13 -5.50 4.95
C VAL A 24 17.79 -6.18 6.28
N HIS A 25 16.79 -7.06 6.31
CA HIS A 25 16.38 -7.75 7.54
C HIS A 25 17.49 -8.65 8.08
N ASN A 26 18.22 -9.35 7.22
CA ASN A 26 19.34 -10.21 7.61
C ASN A 26 20.51 -9.41 8.19
N PHE A 27 20.75 -8.20 7.69
CA PHE A 27 21.86 -7.35 8.15
C PHE A 27 21.52 -6.60 9.44
N ILE A 28 20.35 -5.97 9.50
CA ILE A 28 19.94 -5.10 10.62
C ILE A 28 19.34 -5.91 11.77
N GLY A 29 18.58 -6.97 11.46
CA GLY A 29 17.76 -7.70 12.42
C GLY A 29 16.55 -6.88 12.92
N PRO A 30 15.67 -7.48 13.74
CA PRO A 30 14.54 -6.80 14.36
C PRO A 30 14.97 -5.90 15.54
N GLY A 31 14.14 -4.93 15.92
CA GLY A 31 14.32 -4.09 17.13
C GLY A 31 14.34 -2.59 16.89
N TYR A 32 14.45 -2.15 15.63
CA TYR A 32 14.42 -0.73 15.26
C TYR A 32 13.03 -0.24 14.85
N LYS A 33 12.88 1.09 14.75
CA LYS A 33 11.67 1.76 14.23
C LYS A 33 11.54 1.59 12.71
N GLU A 34 10.31 1.70 12.21
CA GLU A 34 9.96 1.60 10.77
C GLU A 34 10.86 2.46 9.88
N GLU A 35 11.09 3.71 10.29
CA GLU A 35 11.91 4.69 9.57
C GLU A 35 13.36 4.20 9.29
N VAL A 36 13.92 3.35 10.15
CA VAL A 36 15.25 2.77 9.96
C VAL A 36 15.22 1.77 8.80
N TYR A 37 14.22 0.89 8.78
CA TYR A 37 14.07 -0.10 7.71
C TYR A 37 13.66 0.54 6.38
N GLU A 38 12.82 1.58 6.41
CA GLU A 38 12.46 2.36 5.22
C GLU A 38 13.70 2.96 4.56
N ARG A 39 14.54 3.65 5.35
CA ARG A 39 15.80 4.22 4.87
C ARG A 39 16.75 3.16 4.32
N ALA A 40 16.91 2.06 5.05
CA ALA A 40 17.80 0.97 4.66
C ALA A 40 17.33 0.29 3.37
N LEU A 41 16.03 0.01 3.25
CA LEU A 41 15.46 -0.58 2.03
C LEU A 41 15.58 0.37 0.84
N ALA A 42 15.35 1.67 1.04
CA ALA A 42 15.56 2.64 -0.03
C ALA A 42 17.03 2.70 -0.50
N ALA A 43 17.99 2.60 0.41
CA ALA A 43 19.41 2.55 0.07
C ALA A 43 19.75 1.26 -0.71
N GLU A 44 19.35 0.10 -0.19
CA GLU A 44 19.57 -1.20 -0.83
C GLU A 44 18.96 -1.28 -2.24
N LEU A 45 17.78 -0.71 -2.44
CA LEU A 45 17.13 -0.63 -3.77
C LEU A 45 17.94 0.25 -4.73
N ARG A 46 18.43 1.40 -4.29
CA ARG A 46 19.26 2.29 -5.12
C ARG A 46 20.58 1.66 -5.50
N ASP A 47 21.23 0.96 -4.57
CA ASP A 47 22.48 0.25 -4.83
C ASP A 47 22.29 -0.88 -5.86
N ARG A 48 21.09 -1.46 -5.93
CA ARG A 48 20.67 -2.44 -6.94
C ARG A 48 20.21 -1.81 -8.25
N GLY A 49 20.34 -0.49 -8.41
CA GLY A 49 19.91 0.26 -9.59
C GLY A 49 18.39 0.31 -9.77
N ILE A 50 17.62 0.24 -8.69
CA ILE A 50 16.16 0.32 -8.70
C ILE A 50 15.74 1.72 -8.22
N GLY A 51 14.99 2.44 -9.04
CA GLY A 51 14.45 3.76 -8.72
C GLY A 51 13.43 3.70 -7.59
N VAL A 52 13.60 4.55 -6.58
CA VAL A 52 12.71 4.60 -5.41
C VAL A 52 12.54 6.02 -4.87
N GLU A 53 11.28 6.44 -4.78
CA GLU A 53 10.84 7.66 -4.13
C GLU A 53 10.40 7.34 -2.71
N ARG A 54 10.99 8.01 -1.71
CA ARG A 54 10.62 7.85 -0.30
C ARG A 54 9.56 8.86 0.08
N GLN A 55 8.69 8.50 1.03
CA GLN A 55 7.66 9.41 1.56
C GLN A 55 6.90 10.08 0.41
N PHE A 56 6.44 9.27 -0.55
CA PHE A 56 5.80 9.76 -1.76
C PHE A 56 4.43 10.36 -1.40
N ARG A 57 4.28 11.66 -1.66
CA ARG A 57 3.06 12.41 -1.36
C ARG A 57 1.93 11.99 -2.28
N VAL A 58 0.82 11.58 -1.69
CA VAL A 58 -0.45 11.27 -2.36
C VAL A 58 -1.51 12.22 -1.82
N GLU A 59 -2.17 12.92 -2.73
CA GLU A 59 -3.31 13.78 -2.38
C GLU A 59 -4.59 12.93 -2.29
N VAL A 60 -5.35 13.14 -1.21
CA VAL A 60 -6.67 12.54 -1.07
C VAL A 60 -7.70 13.59 -1.41
N VAL A 61 -8.51 13.26 -2.41
CA VAL A 61 -9.57 14.10 -2.94
C VAL A 61 -10.92 13.52 -2.54
N TYR A 62 -11.83 14.39 -2.10
CA TYR A 62 -13.22 14.07 -1.81
C TYR A 62 -14.11 15.09 -2.53
N ASP A 63 -14.98 14.60 -3.41
CA ASP A 63 -15.89 15.43 -4.22
C ASP A 63 -15.16 16.56 -4.98
N GLY A 64 -14.00 16.24 -5.55
CA GLY A 64 -13.15 17.19 -6.29
C GLY A 64 -12.34 18.15 -5.42
N ALA A 65 -12.51 18.14 -4.10
CA ALA A 65 -11.75 18.96 -3.17
C ALA A 65 -10.64 18.15 -2.47
N PRO A 66 -9.40 18.69 -2.34
CA PRO A 66 -8.36 18.05 -1.55
C PRO A 66 -8.76 18.08 -0.06
N VAL A 67 -8.71 16.91 0.59
CA VAL A 67 -9.09 16.75 2.01
C VAL A 67 -7.97 16.23 2.89
N GLY A 68 -6.82 15.89 2.30
CA GLY A 68 -5.68 15.47 3.07
C GLY A 68 -4.50 15.02 2.22
N LEU A 69 -3.39 14.81 2.89
CA LEU A 69 -2.18 14.23 2.32
C LEU A 69 -1.86 12.94 3.04
N PHE A 70 -1.47 11.95 2.25
CA PHE A 70 -0.89 10.71 2.74
C PHE A 70 0.49 10.55 2.12
N TYR A 71 1.35 9.83 2.81
CA TYR A 71 2.70 9.56 2.38
C TYR A 71 2.88 8.05 2.32
N LEU A 72 3.30 7.55 1.17
CA LEU A 72 3.73 6.16 1.02
C LEU A 72 5.17 6.08 1.49
N ASP A 73 5.51 5.05 2.26
CA ASP A 73 6.88 4.85 2.69
C ASP A 73 7.84 4.83 1.50
N LEU A 74 7.53 4.01 0.49
CA LEU A 74 8.31 3.89 -0.74
C LEU A 74 7.42 3.68 -1.97
N PHE A 75 7.70 4.42 -3.04
CA PHE A 75 7.14 4.17 -4.37
C PHE A 75 8.25 3.79 -5.32
N VAL A 76 8.31 2.49 -5.66
CA VAL A 76 9.41 1.89 -6.42
C VAL A 76 9.04 1.84 -7.90
N GLU A 77 9.90 2.39 -8.76
CA GLU A 77 9.71 2.50 -10.22
C GLU A 77 8.34 3.06 -10.63
N ARG A 78 7.73 3.87 -9.76
CA ARG A 78 6.34 4.34 -9.87
C ARG A 78 5.32 3.24 -10.22
N THR A 79 5.60 2.01 -9.79
CA THR A 79 4.81 0.83 -10.17
C THR A 79 4.52 -0.06 -8.96
N VAL A 80 5.39 -0.09 -7.94
CA VAL A 80 5.18 -0.89 -6.74
C VAL A 80 5.12 0.00 -5.51
N VAL A 81 3.99 -0.04 -4.82
CA VAL A 81 3.86 0.58 -3.49
C VAL A 81 4.50 -0.34 -2.46
N VAL A 82 5.37 0.19 -1.61
CA VAL A 82 5.99 -0.56 -0.53
C VAL A 82 5.70 0.13 0.80
N GLU A 83 5.15 -0.62 1.74
CA GLU A 83 4.84 -0.20 3.11
C GLU A 83 5.74 -0.97 4.10
N VAL A 84 6.28 -0.27 5.09
CA VAL A 84 7.25 -0.80 6.05
C VAL A 84 6.67 -0.77 7.45
N LYS A 85 6.57 -1.96 8.06
CA LYS A 85 6.15 -2.16 9.45
C LYS A 85 7.27 -2.74 10.30
N ALA A 86 7.20 -2.53 11.61
CA ALA A 86 8.14 -3.07 12.59
C ALA A 86 7.43 -3.68 13.80
N PHE A 87 6.38 -4.48 13.56
CA PHE A 87 5.56 -5.08 14.59
C PHE A 87 6.15 -6.36 15.17
N ALA A 88 5.98 -6.56 16.47
CA ALA A 88 6.31 -7.84 17.13
C ALA A 88 5.34 -8.98 16.73
N HIS A 89 4.12 -8.65 16.30
CA HIS A 89 3.11 -9.59 15.82
C HIS A 89 3.11 -9.69 14.29
N GLN A 90 2.35 -10.64 13.73
CA GLN A 90 2.24 -10.84 12.27
C GLN A 90 1.42 -9.74 11.62
N LEU A 91 1.63 -9.52 10.32
CA LEU A 91 0.73 -8.69 9.53
C LEU A 91 -0.69 -9.26 9.56
N THR A 92 -1.69 -8.37 9.60
CA THR A 92 -3.09 -8.72 9.64
C THR A 92 -3.81 -8.25 8.37
N ASN A 93 -5.14 -8.44 8.32
CA ASN A 93 -5.94 -7.93 7.23
C ASN A 93 -6.10 -6.40 7.25
N ASP A 94 -5.82 -5.76 8.38
CA ASP A 94 -5.97 -4.31 8.53
C ASP A 94 -4.89 -3.57 7.73
N GLU A 95 -3.64 -4.02 7.78
CA GLU A 95 -2.56 -3.48 6.96
C GLU A 95 -2.85 -3.65 5.46
N ARG A 96 -3.41 -4.81 5.08
CA ARG A 96 -3.85 -5.05 3.70
C ARG A 96 -4.93 -4.05 3.28
N ALA A 97 -5.90 -3.75 4.14
CA ALA A 97 -6.98 -2.82 3.85
C ALA A 97 -6.46 -1.38 3.65
N GLN A 98 -5.48 -0.95 4.46
CA GLN A 98 -4.85 0.36 4.33
C GLN A 98 -4.17 0.51 2.96
N VAL A 99 -3.39 -0.49 2.55
CA VAL A 99 -2.59 -0.45 1.32
C VAL A 99 -3.45 -0.50 0.05
N ILE A 100 -4.67 -1.06 0.11
CA ILE A 100 -5.61 -1.02 -1.03
C ILE A 100 -5.95 0.42 -1.44
N ASN A 101 -6.04 1.36 -0.48
CA ASN A 101 -6.30 2.76 -0.80
C ASN A 101 -5.11 3.40 -1.54
N TYR A 102 -3.89 3.04 -1.15
CA TYR A 102 -2.67 3.50 -1.83
C TYR A 102 -2.57 2.98 -3.26
N LEU A 103 -2.90 1.71 -3.47
CA LEU A 103 -2.94 1.13 -4.82
C LEU A 103 -3.94 1.86 -5.74
N LYS A 104 -5.09 2.25 -5.20
CA LYS A 104 -6.09 3.01 -5.96
C LYS A 104 -5.64 4.42 -6.28
N ALA A 105 -5.06 5.13 -5.30
CA ALA A 105 -4.63 6.51 -5.48
C ALA A 105 -3.42 6.64 -6.43
N THR A 106 -2.55 5.64 -6.46
CA THR A 106 -1.37 5.62 -7.35
C THR A 106 -1.59 4.90 -8.67
N GLN A 107 -2.72 4.19 -8.81
CA GLN A 107 -2.98 3.24 -9.90
C GLN A 107 -1.91 2.13 -10.04
N ALA A 108 -1.12 1.89 -8.98
CA ALA A 108 -0.11 0.85 -8.98
C ALA A 108 -0.75 -0.55 -9.04
N PRO A 109 -0.22 -1.48 -9.84
CA PRO A 109 -0.77 -2.83 -10.00
C PRO A 109 -0.57 -3.73 -8.77
N VAL A 110 0.39 -3.40 -7.89
CA VAL A 110 0.76 -4.26 -6.76
C VAL A 110 1.41 -3.47 -5.64
N ALA A 111 1.17 -3.92 -4.41
CA ALA A 111 1.89 -3.46 -3.24
C ALA A 111 2.57 -4.62 -2.50
N LEU A 112 3.66 -4.29 -1.80
CA LEU A 112 4.32 -5.15 -0.85
C LEU A 112 4.28 -4.51 0.54
N VAL A 113 3.81 -5.25 1.53
CA VAL A 113 3.87 -4.83 2.92
C VAL A 113 4.87 -5.71 3.62
N PHE A 114 5.90 -5.10 4.20
CA PHE A 114 6.95 -5.79 4.95
C PHE A 114 6.79 -5.53 6.42
N ASN A 115 7.06 -6.54 7.25
CA ASN A 115 7.19 -6.41 8.68
C ASN A 115 8.55 -6.92 9.13
N PHE A 116 9.40 -5.97 9.52
CA PHE A 116 10.77 -6.20 9.98
C PHE A 116 10.87 -6.46 11.48
N GLY A 117 9.79 -6.28 12.24
CA GLY A 117 9.81 -6.38 13.71
C GLY A 117 9.86 -7.81 14.25
N ARG A 118 9.70 -8.81 13.38
CA ARG A 118 9.72 -10.23 13.74
C ARG A 118 11.11 -10.85 13.54
N ARG A 119 11.32 -12.00 14.20
CA ARG A 119 12.54 -12.81 14.05
C ARG A 119 12.83 -13.24 12.61
N ARG A 120 11.80 -13.34 11.77
CA ARG A 120 11.89 -13.54 10.32
C ARG A 120 11.11 -12.42 9.65
N LEU A 121 11.62 -11.92 8.52
CA LEU A 121 10.86 -11.00 7.69
C LEU A 121 9.50 -11.62 7.34
N ASP A 122 8.44 -10.92 7.72
CA ASP A 122 7.06 -11.26 7.38
C ASP A 122 6.59 -10.29 6.29
N TRP A 123 5.91 -10.78 5.26
CA TRP A 123 5.49 -9.93 4.16
C TRP A 123 4.28 -10.48 3.43
N ILE A 124 3.50 -9.57 2.87
CA ILE A 124 2.35 -9.89 2.02
C ILE A 124 2.43 -9.11 0.71
N ARG A 125 1.91 -9.73 -0.35
CA ARG A 125 1.66 -9.06 -1.63
C ARG A 125 0.17 -8.75 -1.75
N VAL A 126 -0.14 -7.50 -2.04
CA VAL A 126 -1.51 -7.00 -2.16
C VAL A 126 -1.75 -6.54 -3.59
N PHE A 127 -2.88 -6.95 -4.16
CA PHE A 127 -3.34 -6.50 -5.47
C PHE A 127 -4.57 -5.60 -5.29
N PRO A 128 -4.81 -4.65 -6.21
CA PRO A 128 -6.04 -3.88 -6.21
C PRO A 128 -7.25 -4.83 -6.27
N GLY A 129 -8.31 -4.50 -5.52
CA GLY A 129 -9.59 -5.23 -5.64
C GLY A 129 -10.19 -5.08 -7.04
N ARG A 130 -11.10 -5.99 -7.43
CA ARG A 130 -11.81 -5.92 -8.72
C ARG A 130 -12.75 -4.71 -8.84
N ASP A 131 -13.09 -4.10 -7.71
CA ASP A 131 -13.78 -2.83 -7.69
C ASP A 131 -12.76 -1.74 -8.00
N GLY A 132 -13.06 -0.88 -8.99
CA GLY A 132 -12.24 0.24 -9.44
C GLY A 132 -11.83 1.22 -8.31
N PRO A 133 -11.38 2.44 -8.61
CA PRO A 133 -10.93 3.37 -7.57
C PRO A 133 -12.06 3.67 -6.58
N ILE A 134 -12.09 2.94 -5.48
CA ILE A 134 -12.96 3.22 -4.35
C ILE A 134 -12.31 4.40 -3.61
N MET A 135 -12.81 5.61 -3.83
CA MET A 135 -12.74 6.66 -2.82
C MET A 135 -13.67 6.25 -1.67
N ARG A 136 -13.16 5.48 -0.69
CA ARG A 136 -13.93 5.18 0.52
C ARG A 136 -13.61 6.22 1.58
N VAL A 137 -14.59 7.10 1.74
CA VAL A 137 -14.77 8.16 2.71
C VAL A 137 -14.79 7.58 4.12
N GLY A 138 -14.00 8.15 5.02
CA GLY A 138 -14.21 8.06 6.48
C GLY A 138 -14.00 6.69 7.13
N ARG A 139 -13.54 6.71 8.38
CA ARG A 139 -13.33 5.52 9.22
C ARG A 139 -14.65 5.03 9.89
N ASP A 140 -15.80 5.61 9.55
CA ASP A 140 -17.04 5.48 10.33
C ASP A 140 -18.12 4.56 9.74
N ASP A 141 -17.96 4.01 8.53
CA ASP A 141 -19.01 3.20 7.91
C ASP A 141 -18.87 1.69 8.22
N VAL A 142 -18.82 1.34 9.51
CA VAL A 142 -19.01 -0.04 9.98
C VAL A 142 -20.46 -0.25 10.37
N ARG A 143 -21.30 -0.72 9.43
CA ARG A 143 -22.42 -1.63 9.74
C ARG A 143 -22.67 -2.65 8.63
N LYS A 144 -22.55 -3.93 9.03
CA LYS A 144 -22.97 -5.15 8.33
C LYS A 144 -24.35 -5.00 7.66
N SER A 145 -24.54 -5.55 6.46
CA SER A 145 -25.58 -6.58 6.20
C SER A 145 -25.42 -7.19 4.81
N GLY A 146 -25.84 -8.44 4.66
CA GLY A 146 -25.56 -9.27 3.49
C GLY A 146 -26.40 -8.97 2.25
N ARG A 147 -25.99 -9.63 1.14
CA ARG A 147 -26.73 -9.86 -0.11
C ARG A 147 -27.54 -8.69 -0.68
N ARG A 148 -27.04 -8.09 -1.76
CA ARG A 148 -27.59 -8.19 -3.13
C ARG A 148 -26.74 -7.34 -4.07
N ASN A 149 -26.64 -7.79 -5.31
CA ASN A 149 -25.93 -7.10 -6.39
C ASN A 149 -26.81 -5.92 -6.88
N THR A 150 -26.89 -4.87 -6.07
CA THR A 150 -27.53 -3.61 -6.45
C THR A 150 -26.45 -2.56 -6.47
N THR A 151 -26.35 -1.82 -7.58
CA THR A 151 -25.53 -0.61 -7.68
C THR A 151 -25.78 0.23 -6.43
N PRO A 152 -24.74 0.58 -5.64
CA PRO A 152 -24.92 1.43 -4.47
C PRO A 152 -25.60 2.73 -4.91
N PRO A 153 -26.55 3.26 -4.12
CA PRO A 153 -27.11 4.57 -4.40
C PRO A 153 -25.96 5.58 -4.50
N GLU A 154 -26.06 6.48 -5.47
CA GLU A 154 -25.11 7.57 -5.64
C GLU A 154 -25.05 8.37 -4.34
N TYR A 155 -23.87 8.47 -3.75
CA TYR A 155 -23.67 9.20 -2.53
C TYR A 155 -23.77 10.70 -2.83
N ILE A 156 -24.83 11.34 -2.36
CA ILE A 156 -24.98 12.80 -2.40
C ILE A 156 -24.46 13.36 -1.07
N PRO A 157 -23.35 14.14 -1.07
CA PRO A 157 -22.84 14.83 0.11
C PRO A 157 -23.94 15.65 0.78
N LEU A 158 -23.94 15.74 2.11
CA LEU A 158 -24.93 16.52 2.86
C LEU A 158 -25.00 17.98 2.37
N SER A 159 -23.87 18.55 1.94
CA SER A 159 -23.78 19.89 1.34
C SER A 159 -24.52 20.04 0.00
N LYS A 160 -24.84 18.94 -0.68
CA LYS A 160 -25.50 18.89 -2.00
C LYS A 160 -26.93 18.34 -1.93
N ARG A 161 -27.45 18.03 -0.74
CA ARG A 161 -28.85 17.64 -0.57
C ARG A 161 -29.70 18.90 -0.54
N ALA A 162 -30.64 19.03 -1.48
CA ALA A 162 -31.65 20.07 -1.40
C ALA A 162 -32.41 19.90 -0.07
N ALA A 163 -32.61 21.01 0.65
CA ALA A 163 -33.45 21.01 1.84
C ALA A 163 -34.88 20.62 1.41
N PRO A 164 -35.56 19.72 2.14
CA PRO A 164 -36.96 19.43 1.85
C PRO A 164 -37.79 20.69 2.08
N GLU A 165 -38.72 20.98 1.16
CA GLU A 165 -39.75 22.02 1.29
C GLU A 165 -40.70 21.76 2.48
#